data_AF-A0A1G3WLV9-F1
#
_entry.id   AF-A0A1G3WLV9-F1
#
_cell.length_a   1.000
_cell.length_b   1.000
_cell.length_c   1.000
_cell.angle_alpha   90.00
_cell.angle_beta   90.00
_cell.angle_gamma   90.00
#
_symmetry.space_group_name_H-M   'P 1'
#
loop_
_entity.id
_entity.type
_entity.pdbx_description
1 polymer ?
#
loop_
_entity_poly.entity_id
_entity_poly.type
_entity_poly.pdbx_seq_one_letter_code
_entity_poly.pdbx_strand_id
1 'polypeptide(L)'
;MVEKDDWRLRGQEENLFKKKLYLRTWKQVKEDWDHDHCDFCWDKFSEYPEDMHEGYTTEDNYSWICPKCVEDFKDMFQWIFEDKKD
;
A
#
# COMPACT_ATOMS: atom_id res chain seq x y z
N MET A 1 10.28 11.79 -11.43
CA MET A 1 8.93 12.31 -11.78
C MET A 1 8.17 11.11 -12.29
N VAL A 2 7.07 10.75 -11.66
CA VAL A 2 6.21 9.69 -12.21
C VAL A 2 5.43 10.30 -13.36
N GLU A 3 5.54 9.67 -14.53
CA GLU A 3 4.80 10.07 -15.72
C GLU A 3 3.31 9.76 -15.54
N LYS A 4 2.44 10.56 -16.14
CA LYS A 4 0.97 10.40 -16.01
C LYS A 4 0.44 9.11 -16.66
N ASP A 5 1.26 8.46 -17.47
CA ASP A 5 0.97 7.20 -18.18
C ASP A 5 1.68 5.98 -17.55
N ASP A 6 2.15 6.09 -16.31
CA ASP A 6 2.67 4.95 -15.56
C ASP A 6 1.63 3.83 -15.47
N TRP A 7 1.98 2.63 -15.93
CA TRP A 7 1.08 1.46 -16.03
C TRP A 7 0.47 1.03 -14.68
N ARG A 8 1.09 1.46 -13.56
CA ARG A 8 0.58 1.18 -12.22
C ARG A 8 -0.62 2.05 -11.86
N LEU A 9 -0.84 3.17 -12.55
CA LEU A 9 -1.98 4.07 -12.36
C LEU A 9 -3.21 3.53 -13.12
N ARG A 10 -4.27 3.22 -12.36
CA ARG A 10 -5.45 2.49 -12.83
C ARG A 10 -6.75 2.99 -12.18
N GLY A 11 -6.78 4.25 -11.73
CA GLY A 11 -7.95 4.85 -11.06
C GLY A 11 -7.87 4.87 -9.53
N GLN A 12 -6.70 4.56 -8.95
CA GLN A 12 -6.56 4.55 -7.49
C GLN A 12 -6.80 5.92 -6.87
N GLU A 13 -6.64 7.02 -7.62
CA GLU A 13 -6.86 8.38 -7.17
C GLU A 13 -8.26 8.61 -6.59
N GLU A 14 -9.27 7.87 -7.06
CA GLU A 14 -10.64 7.94 -6.54
C GLU A 14 -10.72 7.59 -5.05
N ASN A 15 -9.85 6.69 -4.59
CA ASN A 15 -9.90 6.13 -3.25
C ASN A 15 -8.67 6.47 -2.40
N LEU A 16 -7.53 6.77 -3.01
CA LEU A 16 -6.25 6.98 -2.31
C LEU A 16 -5.79 8.44 -2.26
N PHE A 17 -6.40 9.37 -3.01
CA PHE A 17 -5.98 10.78 -2.97
C PHE A 17 -6.21 11.40 -1.58
N LYS A 18 -5.16 12.04 -1.04
CA LYS A 18 -5.09 12.66 0.29
C LYS A 18 -5.41 11.73 1.46
N LYS A 19 -5.32 10.41 1.26
CA LYS A 19 -5.53 9.46 2.35
C LYS A 19 -4.39 9.49 3.36
N LYS A 20 -4.75 9.12 4.60
CA LYS A 20 -3.79 8.80 5.65
C LYS A 20 -3.29 7.39 5.46
N LEU A 21 -1.96 7.24 5.53
CA LEU A 21 -1.29 5.97 5.44
C LEU A 21 -0.50 5.67 6.72
N TYR A 22 -0.53 4.40 7.12
CA TYR A 22 0.10 3.88 8.32
C TYR A 22 1.08 2.78 7.93
N LEU A 23 2.33 2.87 8.38
CA LEU A 23 3.28 1.78 8.24
C LEU A 23 2.86 0.61 9.14
N ARG A 24 2.66 -0.57 8.55
CA ARG A 24 2.23 -1.78 9.28
C ARG A 24 2.99 -3.01 8.79
N THR A 25 3.26 -3.90 9.72
CA THR A 25 3.71 -5.26 9.42
C THR A 25 2.49 -6.11 9.03
N TRP A 26 2.57 -6.79 7.90
CA TRP A 26 1.54 -7.70 7.44
C TRP A 26 1.42 -8.90 8.37
N LYS A 27 0.18 -9.28 8.68
CA LYS A 27 -0.17 -10.45 9.46
C LYS A 27 -1.42 -11.08 8.90
N GLN A 28 -1.41 -12.40 8.82
CA GLN A 28 -2.58 -13.17 8.46
C GLN A 28 -3.70 -12.90 9.48
N VAL A 29 -4.81 -12.33 9.00
CA VAL A 29 -5.98 -12.01 9.84
C VAL A 29 -7.05 -13.11 9.80
N LYS A 30 -7.03 -13.97 8.78
CA LYS A 30 -7.96 -15.09 8.57
C LYS A 30 -7.25 -16.27 7.92
N GLU A 31 -7.68 -17.48 8.25
CA GLU A 31 -7.04 -18.73 7.77
C GLU A 31 -7.00 -18.84 6.24
N ASP A 32 -7.99 -18.27 5.54
CA ASP A 32 -8.12 -18.27 4.08
C ASP A 32 -7.55 -17.01 3.40
N TRP A 33 -6.90 -16.12 4.16
CA TRP A 33 -6.28 -14.89 3.66
C TRP A 33 -4.77 -14.96 3.79
N ASP A 34 -4.11 -15.57 2.82
CA ASP A 34 -2.67 -15.88 2.86
C ASP A 34 -1.77 -14.72 2.37
N HIS A 35 -2.31 -13.74 1.67
CA HIS A 35 -1.57 -12.55 1.23
C HIS A 35 -2.46 -11.35 0.86
N ASP A 36 -1.87 -10.16 0.90
CA ASP A 36 -2.38 -8.94 0.26
C ASP A 36 -1.49 -8.56 -0.93
N HIS A 37 -1.98 -7.65 -1.77
CA HIS A 37 -1.22 -7.12 -2.90
C HIS A 37 -1.06 -5.61 -2.79
N CYS A 38 0.04 -5.09 -3.31
CA CYS A 38 0.17 -3.66 -3.55
C CYS A 38 -0.87 -3.18 -4.58
N ASP A 39 -1.67 -2.18 -4.22
CA ASP A 39 -2.72 -1.60 -5.08
C ASP A 39 -2.21 -1.05 -6.43
N PHE A 40 -0.90 -0.81 -6.51
CA PHE A 40 -0.22 -0.25 -7.68
C PHE A 40 0.48 -1.31 -8.52
N CYS A 41 1.44 -2.04 -7.93
CA CYS A 41 2.31 -2.96 -8.67
C CYS A 41 1.97 -4.44 -8.54
N TRP A 42 1.02 -4.82 -7.69
CA TRP A 42 0.67 -6.21 -7.37
C TRP A 42 1.79 -7.04 -6.71
N ASP A 43 2.86 -6.43 -6.22
CA ASP A 43 3.79 -7.15 -5.35
C ASP A 43 3.06 -7.60 -4.07
N LYS A 44 3.45 -8.76 -3.54
CA LYS A 44 2.72 -9.42 -2.45
C LYS A 44 3.21 -8.98 -1.07
N PHE A 45 2.27 -8.97 -0.15
CA PHE A 45 2.52 -8.95 1.28
C PHE A 45 2.01 -10.24 1.91
N SER A 46 2.88 -10.96 2.61
CA SER A 46 2.50 -12.20 3.30
C SER A 46 3.49 -12.51 4.43
N GLU A 47 3.29 -13.64 5.12
CA GLU A 47 4.29 -14.20 6.05
C GLU A 47 5.30 -15.12 5.34
N TYR A 48 5.20 -15.31 4.02
CA TYR A 48 6.15 -16.11 3.25
C TYR A 48 7.51 -15.37 3.10
N PRO A 49 8.66 -16.06 3.23
CA PRO A 49 9.98 -15.42 3.25
C PRO A 49 10.32 -14.55 2.03
N GLU A 50 9.76 -14.86 0.87
CA GLU A 50 10.02 -14.17 -0.40
C GLU A 50 9.21 -12.89 -0.61
N ASP A 51 8.13 -12.71 0.16
CA ASP A 51 7.20 -11.59 0.01
C ASP A 51 7.57 -10.42 0.94
N MET A 52 6.93 -9.27 0.73
CA MET A 52 7.12 -8.12 1.62
C MET A 52 6.36 -8.33 2.93
N HIS A 53 7.00 -8.02 4.05
CA HIS A 53 6.35 -8.20 5.36
C HIS A 53 5.85 -6.88 5.95
N GLU A 54 6.19 -5.74 5.34
CA GLU A 54 5.79 -4.42 5.81
C GLU A 54 5.39 -3.53 4.64
N GLY A 55 4.34 -2.74 4.85
CA GLY A 55 3.79 -1.84 3.84
C GLY A 55 3.00 -0.72 4.48
N TYR A 56 2.56 0.22 3.64
CA TYR A 56 1.71 1.32 4.05
C TYR A 56 0.26 0.96 3.78
N THR A 57 -0.59 1.23 4.75
CA THR A 57 -2.00 0.84 4.71
C THR A 57 -2.92 2.01 5.02
N THR A 58 -4.14 1.97 4.49
CA THR A 58 -5.24 2.79 5.02
C THR A 58 -5.61 2.34 6.44
N GLU A 59 -6.30 3.18 7.21
CA GLU A 59 -6.62 2.92 8.63
C GLU A 59 -7.32 1.56 8.84
N ASP A 60 -8.15 1.16 7.89
CA ASP A 60 -8.93 -0.08 7.83
C ASP A 60 -8.19 -1.30 7.27
N ASN A 61 -6.90 -1.18 6.92
CA ASN A 61 -6.11 -2.20 6.22
C ASN A 61 -6.65 -2.64 4.85
N TYR A 62 -7.56 -1.87 4.24
CA TYR A 62 -8.16 -2.26 2.97
C TYR A 62 -7.17 -2.15 1.80
N SER A 63 -6.41 -1.06 1.76
CA SER A 63 -5.39 -0.83 0.74
C SER A 63 -4.00 -1.09 1.30
N TRP A 64 -3.19 -1.85 0.56
CA TRP A 64 -1.76 -2.05 0.85
C TRP A 64 -0.91 -1.42 -0.24
N ILE A 65 0.16 -0.73 0.15
CA ILE A 65 1.04 0.00 -0.77
C ILE A 65 2.49 -0.27 -0.37
N CYS A 66 3.28 -0.78 -1.31
CA CYS A 66 4.69 -1.09 -1.03
C CYS A 66 5.52 0.19 -0.89
N PRO A 67 6.63 0.15 -0.13
CA PRO A 67 7.49 1.33 0.06
C PRO A 67 7.93 2.00 -1.25
N LYS A 68 8.16 1.20 -2.30
CA LYS A 68 8.53 1.71 -3.62
C LYS A 68 7.40 2.52 -4.26
N CYS A 69 6.17 2.00 -4.25
CA CYS A 69 5.02 2.74 -4.79
C CYS A 69 4.67 3.94 -3.93
N VAL A 70 4.90 3.87 -2.60
CA VAL A 70 4.80 5.07 -1.75
C VAL A 70 5.77 6.15 -2.20
N GLU A 71 7.05 5.83 -2.37
CA GLU A 71 8.05 6.81 -2.79
C GLU A 71 7.72 7.43 -4.16
N ASP A 72 7.28 6.61 -5.10
CA ASP A 72 6.95 7.06 -6.45
C ASP A 72 5.70 7.96 -6.47
N PHE A 73 4.64 7.60 -5.74
CA PHE A 73 3.32 8.22 -5.89
C PHE A 73 2.93 9.21 -4.77
N LYS A 74 3.69 9.33 -3.68
CA LYS A 74 3.34 10.18 -2.52
C LYS A 74 2.97 11.61 -2.88
N ASP A 75 3.72 12.25 -3.80
CA ASP A 75 3.49 13.64 -4.17
C ASP A 75 2.25 13.79 -5.05
N MET A 76 2.01 12.84 -5.95
CA MET A 76 0.84 12.80 -6.83
C MET A 76 -0.44 12.57 -6.01
N PHE A 77 -0.39 11.66 -5.06
CA PHE A 77 -1.54 11.29 -4.24
C PHE A 77 -1.69 12.16 -2.99
N GLN A 78 -0.70 12.97 -2.65
CA GLN A 78 -0.69 13.85 -1.47
C GLN A 78 -0.97 13.07 -0.18
N TRP A 79 -0.37 11.88 -0.06
CA TRP A 79 -0.55 11.03 1.11
C TRP A 79 -0.04 11.70 2.38
N ILE A 80 -0.76 11.45 3.47
CA ILE A 80 -0.40 11.91 4.81
C ILE A 80 0.09 10.68 5.57
N PHE A 81 1.33 10.73 6.07
CA PHE A 81 1.88 9.65 6.87
C PHE A 81 1.60 9.92 8.34
N GLU A 82 1.11 8.91 9.04
CA GLU A 82 0.81 8.95 10.46
C GLU A 82 1.54 7.81 11.15
N ASP A 83 2.06 8.09 12.34
CA ASP A 83 2.59 7.04 13.20
C ASP A 83 1.45 6.13 13.66
N LYS A 84 1.81 4.88 13.99
CA LYS A 84 0.87 3.85 14.43
C LYS A 84 -0.06 4.40 15.52
N LYS A 85 -1.37 4.40 15.26
CA LYS A 85 -2.35 4.38 16.34
C LYS A 85 -2.40 2.93 16.84
N ASP A 86 -1.75 2.68 17.96
CA ASP A 86 -1.92 1.46 18.74
C ASP A 86 -3.39 1.27 19.17
#